data_AF-A0A0P7UFE9-F1
#
_entry.id   AF-A0A0P7UFE9-F1
#
_cell.length_a   1.000
_cell.length_b   1.000
_cell.length_c   1.000
_cell.angle_alpha   90.00
_cell.angle_beta   90.00
_cell.angle_gamma   90.00
#
_symmetry.space_group_name_H-M   'P 1'
#
loop_
_entity.id
_entity.type
_entity.pdbx_description
1 polymer ?
#
loop_
_entity_poly.entity_id
_entity_poly.type
_entity_poly.pdbx_seq_one_letter_code
_entity_poly.pdbx_strand_id
1 'polypeptide(L)'
;MLMMASSMATEPNLSSGAMVPPAAESVVPACMFAPERGCTEDGTCTESFEDGDILNGEPGDHLDLTSKVPIALQGPQSLCTCTALSAQWHREKHPFRSLPMQFALVSPNGEQYDSLLRQLRDRMEEGCGETIYVVGVGSDGGDYGLSEADMEASVATVQSLTEQLEADLILLRERTEAGGRVRDYLIRRRVGEADFLEVRVAVVGNVDAGKSTLLGVLTHGELDNGRGFARQKLFRHKHEMESGRTSSVGNDILGFDQEGQVVNKPDSHGGSLDWTKICEKSSKVITFIDLAGHEKYLKTTVFGMTGHLPDFCMLMVGSNAGIVGMTKEHLGLALALNVPVFVVVTKIDMCPTNILQETLKLLQRLLKSPGCRKIPVLVQNKDDVIVTASNFSSERMCPIFQISNVTGENMDLLKMFLNLLSSRTSYSDEEPAEFQIDDTYSVPGVGTVVSGTTLRGLIRLNDVLLLGPDPLGNFIPIAVKSIHRKRMPVKEVRGGQTASFALKK
;
A
#
# COMPACT_ATOMS: atom_id res chain seq x y z
N MET A 1 -4.42 0.41 23.29
CA MET A 1 -3.58 0.90 22.18
C MET A 1 -2.37 1.53 22.86
N LEU A 2 -1.21 0.88 22.83
CA LEU A 2 0.02 1.51 23.32
C LEU A 2 0.54 2.43 22.21
N MET A 3 0.95 3.62 22.61
CA MET A 3 1.52 4.66 21.77
C MET A 3 2.86 5.10 22.36
N MET A 4 3.78 5.48 21.49
CA MET A 4 4.99 6.21 21.87
C MET A 4 4.92 7.64 21.37
N ALA A 5 5.20 8.62 22.24
CA ALA A 5 5.22 10.05 21.89
C ALA A 5 6.54 10.72 22.30
N SER A 6 7.01 11.70 21.53
CA SER A 6 8.23 12.45 21.89
C SER A 6 8.01 13.43 23.07
N SER A 7 9.04 13.62 23.91
CA SER A 7 9.05 14.67 24.94
C SER A 7 9.69 15.95 24.39
N MET A 8 8.90 16.97 24.04
CA MET A 8 9.46 18.29 23.76
C MET A 8 9.64 19.10 25.05
N ALA A 9 10.89 19.27 25.47
CA ALA A 9 11.34 20.37 26.31
C ALA A 9 12.34 21.20 25.51
N THR A 10 11.94 22.41 25.15
CA THR A 10 12.81 23.46 24.60
C THR A 10 13.78 23.93 25.68
N GLU A 11 15.10 23.96 25.42
CA GLU A 11 16.06 24.98 25.91
C GLU A 11 17.53 24.76 25.41
N PRO A 12 18.47 25.73 25.54
CA PRO A 12 19.18 26.32 24.40
C PRO A 12 20.67 25.93 24.22
N ASN A 13 21.20 26.35 23.06
CA ASN A 13 22.58 26.29 22.57
C ASN A 13 23.72 26.24 23.60
N LEU A 14 24.66 25.30 23.41
CA LEU A 14 26.09 25.50 23.70
C LEU A 14 26.98 24.68 22.75
N SER A 15 28.13 25.25 22.38
CA SER A 15 29.01 24.87 21.28
C SER A 15 30.19 23.96 21.65
N SER A 16 30.65 23.24 20.62
CA SER A 16 32.03 22.78 20.31
C SER A 16 32.59 21.50 20.94
N GLY A 17 33.13 20.63 20.08
CA GLY A 17 33.97 19.49 20.44
C GLY A 17 34.03 18.43 19.33
N ALA A 18 34.94 18.60 18.37
CA ALA A 18 35.22 17.60 17.34
C ALA A 18 35.89 16.35 17.94
N MET A 19 35.35 15.16 17.65
CA MET A 19 36.03 13.88 17.86
C MET A 19 35.79 12.93 16.67
N VAL A 20 36.89 12.33 16.21
CA VAL A 20 37.03 11.36 15.12
C VAL A 20 36.34 10.03 15.50
N PRO A 21 35.65 9.32 14.58
CA PRO A 21 34.97 8.08 14.92
C PRO A 21 35.96 6.89 15.01
N PRO A 22 35.81 5.96 15.97
CA PRO A 22 36.49 4.68 15.92
C PRO A 22 35.72 3.68 15.04
N ALA A 23 36.47 2.67 14.60
CA ALA A 23 36.14 1.69 13.57
C ALA A 23 34.85 0.89 13.81
N ALA A 24 34.22 0.49 12.71
CA ALA A 24 33.01 -0.33 12.65
C ALA A 24 33.25 -1.73 13.22
N GLU A 25 32.60 -2.05 14.34
CA GLU A 25 32.38 -3.42 14.78
C GLU A 25 31.15 -3.98 14.05
N SER A 26 31.32 -5.15 13.44
CA SER A 26 30.28 -5.90 12.75
C SER A 26 29.24 -6.42 13.74
N VAL A 27 28.13 -5.68 13.89
CA VAL A 27 26.97 -6.13 14.65
C VAL A 27 26.17 -7.10 13.79
N VAL A 28 26.13 -8.36 14.20
CA VAL A 28 25.27 -9.39 13.60
C VAL A 28 23.80 -9.01 13.87
N PRO A 29 22.92 -8.95 12.84
CA PRO A 29 21.56 -8.44 13.01
C PRO A 29 20.68 -9.31 13.93
N ALA A 30 19.97 -8.64 14.84
CA ALA A 30 18.87 -9.16 15.65
C ALA A 30 17.78 -9.91 14.88
N CYS A 31 17.59 -9.56 13.60
CA CYS A 31 16.54 -10.09 12.73
C CYS A 31 16.88 -11.46 12.12
N MET A 32 18.12 -11.96 12.24
CA MET A 32 18.46 -13.33 11.83
C MET A 32 17.88 -14.42 12.74
N PHE A 33 17.38 -14.06 13.92
CA PHE A 33 16.92 -15.02 14.94
C PHE A 33 15.40 -15.09 15.13
N ALA A 34 14.60 -14.55 14.20
CA ALA A 34 13.23 -15.01 14.09
C ALA A 34 13.29 -16.48 13.63
N PRO A 35 12.82 -17.46 14.43
CA PRO A 35 13.17 -18.86 14.20
C PRO A 35 12.51 -19.38 12.92
N GLU A 36 13.32 -19.85 11.97
CA GLU A 36 12.91 -20.91 11.04
C GLU A 36 12.81 -22.20 11.86
N ARG A 37 11.60 -22.59 12.28
CA ARG A 37 11.40 -23.87 12.98
C ARG A 37 11.35 -25.01 11.97
N GLY A 38 12.54 -25.51 11.61
CA GLY A 38 12.72 -26.84 11.03
C GLY A 38 12.52 -27.94 12.08
N CYS A 39 12.03 -29.10 11.61
CA CYS A 39 11.60 -30.25 12.39
C CYS A 39 12.69 -30.84 13.31
N THR A 40 12.31 -31.20 14.54
CA THR A 40 12.91 -32.31 15.30
C THR A 40 11.80 -33.09 16.00
N GLU A 41 11.73 -34.38 15.68
CA GLU A 41 10.98 -35.39 16.44
C GLU A 41 11.65 -35.58 17.82
N ASP A 42 10.85 -35.49 18.89
CA ASP A 42 10.73 -36.48 19.98
C ASP A 42 10.25 -35.86 21.30
N GLY A 43 9.32 -36.56 21.96
CA GLY A 43 9.32 -36.72 23.41
C GLY A 43 8.60 -35.67 24.27
N THR A 44 7.30 -35.91 24.47
CA THR A 44 6.55 -35.77 25.74
C THR A 44 6.86 -34.60 26.70
N CYS A 45 5.88 -33.71 26.88
CA CYS A 45 5.47 -33.25 28.21
C CYS A 45 4.01 -32.75 28.17
N THR A 46 3.19 -33.40 28.99
CA THR A 46 1.79 -33.12 29.32
C THR A 46 1.62 -31.82 30.10
N GLU A 47 0.54 -31.08 29.86
CA GLU A 47 -0.26 -30.30 30.83
C GLU A 47 -1.44 -29.66 30.06
N SER A 48 -2.62 -30.30 30.06
CA SER A 48 -3.78 -30.04 30.93
C SER A 48 -4.53 -28.74 30.61
N PHE A 49 -5.57 -28.84 29.77
CA PHE A 49 -6.69 -27.90 29.76
C PHE A 49 -7.91 -28.65 30.30
N GLU A 50 -8.49 -28.14 31.38
CA GLU A 50 -9.71 -28.65 32.00
C GLU A 50 -10.91 -28.30 31.11
N ASP A 51 -11.67 -29.34 30.74
CA ASP A 51 -12.99 -29.25 30.17
C ASP A 51 -14.00 -28.77 31.23
N GLY A 52 -14.81 -27.79 30.87
CA GLY A 52 -16.02 -27.40 31.60
C GLY A 52 -17.23 -27.51 30.69
N ASP A 53 -17.90 -28.66 30.75
CA ASP A 53 -19.21 -28.92 30.15
C ASP A 53 -20.29 -28.00 30.74
N ILE A 54 -21.01 -27.25 29.91
CA ILE A 54 -22.39 -26.83 30.19
C ILE A 54 -23.26 -26.95 28.93
N LEU A 55 -24.00 -28.06 28.89
CA LEU A 55 -25.38 -28.29 28.47
C LEU A 55 -26.07 -27.39 27.42
N ASN A 56 -26.50 -28.09 26.36
CA ASN A 56 -27.58 -27.82 25.39
C ASN A 56 -28.66 -26.78 25.77
N GLY A 57 -28.80 -25.78 24.90
CA GLY A 57 -30.02 -24.97 24.71
C GLY A 57 -30.18 -24.63 23.22
N GLU A 58 -31.34 -24.95 22.65
CA GLU A 58 -31.74 -24.72 21.25
C GLU A 58 -31.87 -23.23 20.87
N PRO A 59 -31.93 -22.87 19.57
CA PRO A 59 -31.51 -21.58 19.05
C PRO A 59 -32.63 -20.55 19.07
N GLY A 60 -32.34 -19.38 19.64
CA GLY A 60 -33.20 -18.21 19.59
C GLY A 60 -32.37 -16.94 19.49
N ASP A 61 -32.42 -16.32 18.32
CA ASP A 61 -32.39 -14.88 18.06
C ASP A 61 -31.49 -14.50 16.86
N HIS A 62 -32.21 -14.26 15.77
CA HIS A 62 -31.76 -13.62 14.56
C HIS A 62 -31.42 -12.16 14.91
N LEU A 63 -30.13 -11.80 14.94
CA LEU A 63 -29.68 -10.42 15.15
C LEU A 63 -29.94 -9.59 13.89
N ASP A 64 -31.11 -8.96 13.88
CA ASP A 64 -31.57 -8.05 12.85
C ASP A 64 -30.98 -6.65 13.09
N LEU A 65 -29.85 -6.34 12.44
CA LEU A 65 -29.16 -5.04 12.54
C LEU A 65 -29.72 -3.98 11.57
N THR A 66 -31.03 -3.98 11.36
CA THR A 66 -31.73 -2.87 10.70
C THR A 66 -32.60 -2.13 11.70
N SER A 67 -32.02 -1.21 12.48
CA SER A 67 -32.68 0.06 12.80
C SER A 67 -31.87 0.99 13.72
N LYS A 68 -31.78 2.25 13.26
CA LYS A 68 -31.59 3.50 14.04
C LYS A 68 -30.20 3.83 14.58
N VAL A 69 -29.43 4.53 13.73
CA VAL A 69 -28.63 5.70 14.16
C VAL A 69 -28.98 6.87 13.22
N PRO A 70 -29.59 7.97 13.69
CA PRO A 70 -29.79 9.16 12.88
C PRO A 70 -28.56 10.06 13.00
N ILE A 71 -27.66 10.04 12.02
CA ILE A 71 -26.65 11.09 11.84
C ILE A 71 -27.17 12.00 10.74
N ALA A 72 -27.54 13.22 11.13
CA ALA A 72 -27.93 14.28 10.22
C ALA A 72 -26.71 14.72 9.40
N LEU A 73 -26.76 14.48 8.09
CA LEU A 73 -25.87 15.10 7.11
C LEU A 73 -26.74 15.91 6.16
N GLN A 74 -26.89 17.21 6.44
CA GLN A 74 -27.34 18.19 5.46
C GLN A 74 -26.10 18.76 4.76
N GLY A 75 -26.00 18.52 3.46
CA GLY A 75 -25.03 19.13 2.54
C GLY A 75 -25.53 18.94 1.10
N PRO A 76 -25.42 19.95 0.22
CA PRO A 76 -26.34 20.10 -0.90
C PRO A 76 -26.03 19.14 -2.05
N GLN A 77 -27.10 18.69 -2.70
CA GLN A 77 -27.07 17.99 -3.97
C GLN A 77 -26.57 18.93 -5.06
N SER A 78 -25.47 18.58 -5.72
CA SER A 78 -25.16 19.09 -7.05
C SER A 78 -24.84 17.91 -7.96
N LEU A 79 -25.70 17.73 -8.98
CA LEU A 79 -25.36 16.96 -10.16
C LEU A 79 -24.22 17.68 -10.87
N CYS A 80 -23.12 16.99 -11.19
CA CYS A 80 -22.21 17.48 -12.22
C CYS A 80 -21.42 16.37 -12.91
N THR A 81 -21.43 16.50 -14.23
CA THR A 81 -20.76 15.73 -15.28
C THR A 81 -19.24 15.91 -15.22
N CYS A 82 -18.50 14.81 -15.20
CA CYS A 82 -17.07 14.71 -14.84
C CYS A 82 -16.04 15.16 -15.90
N THR A 83 -16.39 15.98 -16.88
CA THR A 83 -15.39 16.61 -17.78
C THR A 83 -14.90 17.98 -17.30
N ALA A 84 -15.44 18.51 -16.19
CA ALA A 84 -15.13 19.86 -15.71
C ALA A 84 -14.15 19.93 -14.52
N LEU A 85 -13.86 18.83 -13.83
CA LEU A 85 -13.13 18.86 -12.55
C LEU A 85 -11.61 18.98 -12.68
N SER A 86 -11.00 18.50 -13.77
CA SER A 86 -9.59 18.78 -14.08
C SER A 86 -9.34 20.26 -14.42
N ALA A 87 -10.36 20.96 -14.94
CA ALA A 87 -10.30 22.38 -15.27
C ALA A 87 -10.61 23.32 -14.10
N GLN A 88 -11.10 22.80 -12.96
CA GLN A 88 -11.56 23.62 -11.84
C GLN A 88 -10.49 23.75 -10.73
N TRP A 89 -9.62 22.76 -10.56
CA TRP A 89 -8.44 22.85 -9.69
C TRP A 89 -7.42 23.90 -10.14
N HIS A 90 -7.36 24.18 -11.45
CA HIS A 90 -6.48 25.22 -12.00
C HIS A 90 -6.97 26.66 -11.80
N ARG A 91 -8.14 26.87 -11.19
CA ARG A 91 -8.85 28.16 -11.23
C ARG A 91 -8.68 29.02 -9.99
N GLU A 92 -8.16 28.49 -8.89
CA GLU A 92 -7.99 29.25 -7.64
C GLU A 92 -6.51 29.33 -7.25
N LYS A 93 -5.96 30.54 -7.39
CA LYS A 93 -4.57 31.00 -7.13
C LYS A 93 -3.63 30.79 -8.33
N HIS A 94 -3.48 31.83 -9.16
CA HIS A 94 -2.19 32.42 -9.60
C HIS A 94 -2.42 33.40 -10.79
N PRO A 95 -1.88 34.64 -10.75
CA PRO A 95 -2.21 35.71 -11.70
C PRO A 95 -1.23 35.76 -12.89
N PHE A 96 -1.08 34.67 -13.64
CA PHE A 96 -0.39 34.70 -14.94
C PHE A 96 -1.19 33.92 -15.99
N ARG A 97 -2.07 34.65 -16.68
CA ARG A 97 -2.78 34.22 -17.89
C ARG A 97 -2.01 34.76 -19.09
N SER A 98 -1.45 33.90 -19.96
CA SER A 98 -1.26 34.21 -21.40
C SER A 98 -0.59 33.14 -22.27
N LEU A 99 -0.25 31.92 -21.80
CA LEU A 99 0.27 30.87 -22.69
C LEU A 99 -0.51 29.55 -22.53
N PRO A 100 -0.95 28.92 -23.63
CA PRO A 100 -1.50 27.57 -23.56
C PRO A 100 -0.40 26.63 -23.03
N MET A 101 -0.67 25.91 -21.95
CA MET A 101 0.29 24.96 -21.32
C MET A 101 0.80 23.87 -22.29
N GLN A 102 0.17 23.71 -23.47
CA GLN A 102 0.63 22.84 -24.56
C GLN A 102 2.06 23.14 -24.98
N PHE A 103 2.43 24.42 -25.09
CA PHE A 103 3.75 24.88 -25.52
C PHE A 103 4.62 25.39 -24.37
N ALA A 104 4.12 25.42 -23.13
CA ALA A 104 4.89 25.90 -21.98
C ALA A 104 6.14 25.04 -21.70
N LEU A 105 6.15 23.79 -22.17
CA LEU A 105 7.30 22.89 -22.09
C LEU A 105 8.26 23.03 -23.27
N VAL A 106 7.82 23.65 -24.38
CA VAL A 106 8.65 23.85 -25.58
C VAL A 106 9.53 25.08 -25.36
N SER A 107 10.76 24.85 -24.90
CA SER A 107 11.76 25.90 -24.63
C SER A 107 11.27 27.00 -23.66
N PRO A 108 11.03 26.67 -22.38
CA PRO A 108 10.56 27.64 -21.39
C PRO A 108 11.60 28.73 -21.09
N ASN A 109 11.12 29.95 -20.81
CA ASN A 109 11.93 31.02 -20.25
C ASN A 109 12.33 30.69 -18.79
N GLY A 110 13.35 31.35 -18.23
CA GLY A 110 13.83 31.08 -16.86
C GLY A 110 12.73 31.11 -15.78
N GLU A 111 11.86 32.12 -15.81
CA GLU A 111 10.73 32.21 -14.86
C GLU A 111 9.69 31.09 -15.04
N GLN A 112 9.47 30.66 -16.29
CA GLN A 112 8.55 29.55 -16.60
C GLN A 112 9.13 28.23 -16.13
N TYR A 113 10.43 28.02 -16.33
CA TYR A 113 11.16 26.87 -15.84
C TYR A 113 11.05 26.75 -14.31
N ASP A 114 11.30 27.84 -13.58
CA ASP A 114 11.17 27.86 -12.12
C ASP A 114 9.74 27.60 -11.63
N SER A 115 8.75 28.07 -12.38
CA SER A 115 7.34 27.79 -12.07
C SER A 115 6.98 26.33 -12.33
N LEU A 116 7.46 25.74 -13.44
CA LEU A 116 7.25 24.33 -13.76
C LEU A 116 7.94 23.42 -12.74
N LEU A 117 9.15 23.78 -12.31
CA LEU A 117 9.89 23.06 -11.28
C LEU A 117 9.14 23.04 -9.95
N ARG A 118 8.60 24.19 -9.52
CA ARG A 118 7.77 24.28 -8.31
C ARG A 118 6.51 23.43 -8.43
N GLN A 119 5.78 23.54 -9.54
CA GLN A 119 4.58 22.73 -9.76
C GLN A 119 4.87 21.23 -9.77
N LEU A 120 5.98 20.80 -10.38
CA LEU A 120 6.36 19.40 -10.40
C LEU A 120 6.76 18.93 -9.00
N ARG A 121 7.51 19.73 -8.25
CA ARG A 121 7.87 19.44 -6.85
C ARG A 121 6.63 19.26 -5.98
N ASP A 122 5.71 20.21 -6.03
CA ASP A 122 4.47 20.16 -5.23
C ASP A 122 3.67 18.89 -5.56
N ARG A 123 3.54 18.54 -6.85
CA ARG A 123 2.87 17.29 -7.27
C ARG A 123 3.60 16.02 -6.82
N MET A 124 4.93 16.03 -6.80
CA MET A 124 5.70 14.89 -6.29
C MET A 124 5.55 14.77 -4.77
N GLU A 125 5.53 15.87 -4.03
CA GLU A 125 5.31 15.87 -2.58
C GLU A 125 3.90 15.38 -2.24
N GLU A 126 2.88 15.84 -2.96
CA GLU A 126 1.48 15.34 -2.83
C GLU A 126 1.37 13.84 -3.12
N GLY A 127 2.13 13.33 -4.10
CA GLY A 127 2.18 11.92 -4.47
C GLY A 127 3.19 11.08 -3.68
N CYS A 128 3.74 11.60 -2.58
CA CYS A 128 4.71 10.92 -1.72
C CYS A 128 5.98 10.44 -2.48
N GLY A 129 6.47 11.24 -3.43
CA GLY A 129 7.66 10.97 -4.23
C GLY A 129 7.38 10.45 -5.65
N GLU A 130 6.11 10.30 -6.04
CA GLU A 130 5.74 9.83 -7.39
C GLU A 130 4.60 10.64 -7.97
N THR A 131 4.62 10.87 -9.29
CA THR A 131 3.49 11.49 -9.98
C THR A 131 3.42 11.07 -11.45
N ILE A 132 2.21 11.02 -12.00
CA ILE A 132 2.01 10.80 -13.43
C ILE A 132 1.96 12.17 -14.11
N TYR A 133 2.92 12.41 -15.01
CA TYR A 133 3.06 13.65 -15.74
C TYR A 133 2.69 13.45 -17.22
N VAL A 134 1.76 14.25 -17.72
CA VAL A 134 1.25 14.13 -19.08
C VAL A 134 1.81 15.26 -19.94
N VAL A 135 2.50 14.89 -21.03
CA VAL A 135 3.08 15.82 -22.00
C VAL A 135 2.23 15.83 -23.26
N GLY A 136 1.87 17.03 -23.72
CA GLY A 136 1.06 17.24 -24.92
C GLY A 136 -0.44 17.45 -24.67
N VAL A 137 -0.84 17.65 -23.41
CA VAL A 137 -2.21 18.05 -23.04
C VAL A 137 -2.26 19.55 -22.75
N GLY A 138 -3.21 20.24 -23.37
CA GLY A 138 -3.44 21.65 -23.12
C GLY A 138 -4.35 21.93 -21.95
N SER A 139 -4.14 23.07 -21.29
CA SER A 139 -5.00 23.58 -20.23
C SER A 139 -6.39 23.99 -20.72
N ASP A 140 -6.56 24.20 -22.03
CA ASP A 140 -7.68 24.99 -22.58
C ASP A 140 -8.73 24.16 -23.34
N GLY A 141 -8.70 22.83 -23.23
CA GLY A 141 -9.71 21.97 -23.86
C GLY A 141 -9.75 21.98 -25.39
N GLY A 142 -8.71 22.51 -26.05
CA GLY A 142 -8.51 22.45 -27.50
C GLY A 142 -7.94 21.10 -27.98
N ASP A 143 -7.60 21.01 -29.27
CA ASP A 143 -7.01 19.81 -29.86
C ASP A 143 -5.76 19.37 -29.07
N TYR A 144 -5.76 18.11 -28.64
CA TYR A 144 -4.69 17.52 -27.83
C TYR A 144 -3.60 16.94 -28.72
N GLY A 145 -2.34 17.14 -28.33
CA GLY A 145 -1.17 16.57 -29.00
C GLY A 145 -0.12 17.60 -29.42
N LEU A 146 1.12 17.12 -29.56
CA LEU A 146 2.25 17.89 -30.06
C LEU A 146 2.82 17.25 -31.33
N SER A 147 3.50 18.08 -32.14
CA SER A 147 4.35 17.57 -33.22
C SER A 147 5.52 16.76 -32.65
N GLU A 148 6.16 15.92 -33.47
CA GLU A 148 7.28 15.10 -33.00
C GLU A 148 8.45 15.94 -32.48
N ALA A 149 8.76 17.05 -33.15
CA ALA A 149 9.80 17.98 -32.73
C ALA A 149 9.45 18.70 -31.42
N ASP A 150 8.21 19.17 -31.28
CA ASP A 150 7.76 19.84 -30.05
C ASP A 150 7.66 18.87 -28.86
N MET A 151 7.31 17.61 -29.14
CA MET A 151 7.29 16.55 -28.14
C MET A 151 8.71 16.27 -27.62
N GLU A 152 9.70 16.12 -28.51
CA GLU A 152 11.10 15.92 -28.11
C GLU A 152 11.63 17.09 -27.28
N ALA A 153 11.36 18.33 -27.70
CA ALA A 153 11.73 19.53 -26.94
C ALA A 153 11.06 19.56 -25.55
N SER A 154 9.77 19.22 -25.47
CA SER A 154 9.03 19.17 -24.21
C SER A 154 9.55 18.08 -23.27
N VAL A 155 9.88 16.91 -23.82
CA VAL A 155 10.45 15.79 -23.05
C VAL A 155 11.84 16.14 -22.52
N ALA A 156 12.68 16.81 -23.32
CA ALA A 156 13.98 17.29 -22.86
C ALA A 156 13.86 18.30 -21.70
N THR A 157 12.86 19.19 -21.75
CA THR A 157 12.54 20.10 -20.63
C THR A 157 12.14 19.32 -19.39
N VAL A 158 11.24 18.33 -19.50
CA VAL A 158 10.80 17.51 -18.36
C VAL A 158 11.97 16.70 -17.79
N GLN A 159 12.82 16.11 -18.63
CA GLN A 159 14.03 15.41 -18.20
C GLN A 159 14.98 16.31 -17.40
N SER A 160 15.14 17.57 -17.84
CA SER A 160 15.93 18.56 -17.10
C SER A 160 15.31 18.87 -15.73
N LEU A 161 13.99 19.02 -15.65
CA LEU A 161 13.27 19.23 -14.39
C LEU A 161 13.40 18.04 -13.45
N THR A 162 13.27 16.80 -13.96
CA THR A 162 13.38 15.59 -13.14
C THR A 162 14.79 15.40 -12.61
N GLU A 163 15.83 15.70 -13.40
CA GLU A 163 17.21 15.59 -12.93
C GLU A 163 17.50 16.59 -11.80
N GLN A 164 16.94 17.82 -11.84
CA GLN A 164 17.05 18.77 -10.74
C GLN A 164 16.31 18.33 -9.46
N LEU A 165 15.28 17.50 -9.59
CA LEU A 165 14.52 16.95 -8.48
C LEU A 165 15.02 15.56 -8.04
N GLU A 166 16.16 15.10 -8.58
CA GLU A 166 16.71 13.76 -8.33
C GLU A 166 15.67 12.66 -8.59
N ALA A 167 14.96 12.76 -9.72
CA ALA A 167 13.88 11.86 -10.11
C ALA A 167 14.13 11.25 -11.49
N ASP A 168 13.59 10.05 -11.70
CA ASP A 168 13.61 9.35 -12.98
C ASP A 168 12.31 9.55 -13.75
N LEU A 169 12.42 9.61 -15.08
CA LEU A 169 11.32 9.79 -16.01
C LEU A 169 11.08 8.51 -16.79
N ILE A 170 9.97 7.83 -16.54
CA ILE A 170 9.63 6.52 -17.12
C ILE A 170 8.43 6.67 -18.04
N LEU A 171 8.57 6.28 -19.31
CA LEU A 171 7.46 6.33 -20.27
C LEU A 171 6.44 5.23 -19.96
N LEU A 172 5.19 5.62 -19.69
CA LEU A 172 4.10 4.67 -19.43
C LEU A 172 3.35 4.31 -20.72
N ARG A 173 3.01 5.31 -21.53
CA ARG A 173 2.33 5.13 -22.81
C ARG A 173 2.51 6.32 -23.75
N GLU A 174 2.30 6.06 -25.02
CA GLU A 174 2.17 7.05 -26.08
C GLU A 174 0.82 6.85 -26.78
N ARG A 175 0.07 7.94 -26.95
CA ARG A 175 -1.19 7.97 -27.70
C ARG A 175 -1.13 9.04 -28.79
N THR A 176 -1.86 8.81 -29.87
CA THR A 176 -2.00 9.79 -30.96
C THR A 176 -3.42 10.34 -30.93
N GLU A 177 -3.53 11.64 -30.81
CA GLU A 177 -4.77 12.42 -30.74
C GLU A 177 -4.86 13.36 -31.97
N ALA A 178 -5.99 14.08 -32.12
CA ALA A 178 -6.24 14.94 -33.28
C ALA A 178 -5.16 16.01 -33.51
N GLY A 179 -4.55 16.52 -32.45
CA GLY A 179 -3.49 17.55 -32.49
C GLY A 179 -2.06 16.99 -32.49
N GLY A 180 -1.85 15.68 -32.48
CA GLY A 180 -0.53 15.06 -32.51
C GLY A 180 -0.33 13.98 -31.43
N ARG A 181 0.93 13.79 -30.99
CA ARG A 181 1.28 12.76 -29.99
C ARG A 181 1.11 13.30 -28.57
N VAL A 182 0.68 12.43 -27.66
CA VAL A 182 0.60 12.69 -26.21
C VAL A 182 1.30 11.54 -25.49
N ARG A 183 2.14 11.87 -24.52
CA ARG A 183 2.90 10.87 -23.75
C ARG A 183 2.61 11.03 -22.26
N ASP A 184 2.35 9.91 -21.60
CA ASP A 184 2.24 9.88 -20.14
C ASP A 184 3.51 9.28 -19.57
N TYR A 185 4.08 9.96 -18.59
CA TYR A 185 5.28 9.55 -17.89
C TYR A 185 4.99 9.33 -16.41
N LEU A 186 5.62 8.33 -15.81
CA LEU A 186 5.78 8.24 -14.37
C LEU A 186 7.07 8.96 -14.00
N ILE A 187 6.95 9.94 -13.12
CA ILE A 187 8.09 10.58 -12.48
C ILE A 187 8.20 9.99 -11.08
N ARG A 188 9.36 9.39 -10.78
CA ARG A 188 9.63 8.72 -9.50
C ARG A 188 10.90 9.28 -8.89
N ARG A 189 10.84 9.69 -7.63
CA ARG A 189 12.02 10.16 -6.89
C ARG A 189 13.03 9.02 -6.74
N ARG A 190 14.32 9.32 -6.97
CA ARG A 190 15.41 8.39 -6.66
C ARG A 190 15.52 8.23 -5.14
N VAL A 191 15.42 7.00 -4.69
CA VAL A 191 15.65 6.62 -3.29
C VAL A 191 17.04 5.99 -3.18
N GLY A 192 17.73 6.23 -2.06
CA GLY A 192 19.02 5.60 -1.78
C GLY A 192 18.85 4.12 -1.41
N GLU A 193 19.96 3.37 -1.36
CA GLU A 193 19.95 1.92 -1.07
C GLU A 193 19.34 1.53 0.29
N ALA A 194 19.20 2.49 1.21
CA ALA A 194 18.65 2.28 2.55
C ALA A 194 17.21 2.81 2.72
N ASP A 195 16.54 3.20 1.63
CA ASP A 195 15.15 3.68 1.67
C ASP A 195 14.36 3.21 0.44
N PHE A 196 13.04 3.16 0.58
CA PHE A 196 12.11 2.79 -0.47
C PHE A 196 10.74 3.39 -0.19
N LEU A 197 10.00 3.65 -1.28
CA LEU A 197 8.60 4.04 -1.20
C LEU A 197 7.76 2.85 -0.77
N GLU A 198 6.98 2.97 0.31
CA GLU A 198 6.12 1.89 0.81
C GLU A 198 4.66 2.20 0.53
N VAL A 199 3.91 1.21 0.02
CA VAL A 199 2.44 1.26 -0.07
C VAL A 199 1.87 0.01 0.56
N ARG A 200 0.90 0.17 1.47
CA ARG A 200 0.27 -0.95 2.16
C ARG A 200 -1.06 -1.29 1.54
N VAL A 201 -1.24 -2.56 1.19
CA VAL A 201 -2.46 -3.09 0.59
C VAL A 201 -3.02 -4.20 1.48
N ALA A 202 -4.16 -3.96 2.09
CA ALA A 202 -4.90 -5.00 2.81
C ALA A 202 -5.60 -5.92 1.82
N VAL A 203 -5.45 -7.24 2.01
CA VAL A 203 -6.06 -8.25 1.16
C VAL A 203 -7.24 -8.89 1.88
N VAL A 204 -8.44 -8.64 1.38
CA VAL A 204 -9.68 -9.11 2.00
C VAL A 204 -10.56 -9.83 0.99
N GLY A 205 -11.49 -10.65 1.48
CA GLY A 205 -12.40 -11.41 0.62
C GLY A 205 -12.82 -12.72 1.28
N ASN A 206 -13.86 -13.35 0.74
CA ASN A 206 -14.42 -14.57 1.30
C ASN A 206 -13.39 -15.73 1.34
N VAL A 207 -13.74 -16.79 2.08
CA VAL A 207 -13.05 -18.08 2.00
C VAL A 207 -13.02 -18.55 0.54
N ASP A 208 -11.89 -19.13 0.13
CA ASP A 208 -11.65 -19.64 -1.23
C ASP A 208 -11.68 -18.61 -2.38
N ALA A 209 -11.70 -17.31 -2.09
CA ALA A 209 -11.53 -16.26 -3.11
C ALA A 209 -10.10 -16.23 -3.73
N GLY A 210 -9.16 -16.99 -3.17
CA GLY A 210 -7.80 -17.12 -3.70
C GLY A 210 -6.80 -16.08 -3.18
N LYS A 211 -7.02 -15.52 -1.99
CA LYS A 211 -6.17 -14.48 -1.35
C LYS A 211 -4.69 -14.87 -1.27
N SER A 212 -4.38 -15.84 -0.43
CA SER A 212 -3.01 -16.32 -0.25
C SER A 212 -2.45 -16.96 -1.52
N THR A 213 -3.29 -17.50 -2.40
CA THR A 213 -2.85 -18.01 -3.71
C THR A 213 -2.33 -16.87 -4.59
N LEU A 214 -3.08 -15.77 -4.72
CA LEU A 214 -2.66 -14.60 -5.51
C LEU A 214 -1.39 -13.99 -4.92
N LEU A 215 -1.33 -13.84 -3.61
CA LEU A 215 -0.14 -13.33 -2.94
C LEU A 215 1.08 -14.21 -3.20
N GLY A 216 0.93 -15.54 -3.18
CA GLY A 216 2.02 -16.46 -3.52
C GLY A 216 2.51 -16.28 -4.95
N VAL A 217 1.59 -16.13 -5.91
CA VAL A 217 1.94 -15.88 -7.33
C VAL A 217 2.62 -14.53 -7.52
N LEU A 218 2.13 -13.47 -6.89
CA LEU A 218 2.71 -12.13 -7.00
C LEU A 218 4.11 -12.07 -6.39
N THR A 219 4.29 -12.65 -5.21
CA THR A 219 5.53 -12.52 -4.41
C THR A 219 6.62 -13.47 -4.86
N HIS A 220 6.30 -14.68 -5.35
CA HIS A 220 7.28 -15.69 -5.76
C HIS A 220 7.46 -15.78 -7.27
N GLY A 221 6.61 -15.13 -8.07
CA GLY A 221 6.73 -15.10 -9.53
C GLY A 221 6.35 -16.41 -10.24
N GLU A 222 5.84 -17.40 -9.52
CA GLU A 222 5.41 -18.69 -10.05
C GLU A 222 3.88 -18.79 -10.08
N LEU A 223 3.33 -19.28 -11.18
CA LEU A 223 1.89 -19.51 -11.32
C LEU A 223 1.42 -20.66 -10.42
N ASP A 224 0.16 -20.60 -10.01
CA ASP A 224 -0.45 -21.67 -9.22
C ASP A 224 -0.79 -22.87 -10.10
N ASN A 225 -0.65 -24.08 -9.56
CA ASN A 225 -1.00 -25.31 -10.27
C ASN A 225 -2.50 -25.67 -10.18
N GLY A 226 -3.33 -24.75 -9.71
CA GLY A 226 -4.76 -24.96 -9.45
C GLY A 226 -5.07 -25.82 -8.20
N ARG A 227 -4.04 -26.32 -7.52
CA ARG A 227 -4.14 -27.07 -6.26
C ARG A 227 -3.61 -26.29 -5.06
N GLY A 228 -3.30 -25.01 -5.23
CA GLY A 228 -2.82 -24.14 -4.16
C GLY A 228 -1.34 -24.34 -3.82
N PHE A 229 -0.51 -24.71 -4.78
CA PHE A 229 0.94 -24.74 -4.63
C PHE A 229 1.51 -23.37 -4.23
N ALA A 230 1.01 -22.28 -4.83
CA ALA A 230 1.49 -20.94 -4.54
C ALA A 230 1.22 -20.51 -3.08
N ARG A 231 0.06 -20.87 -2.52
CA ARG A 231 -0.31 -20.49 -1.14
C ARG A 231 0.43 -21.27 -0.06
N GLN A 232 0.91 -22.48 -0.35
CA GLN A 232 1.66 -23.29 0.62
C GLN A 232 2.94 -22.57 1.08
N LYS A 233 3.53 -21.75 0.21
CA LYS A 233 4.71 -20.93 0.51
C LYS A 233 4.44 -19.79 1.50
N LEU A 234 3.17 -19.44 1.73
CA LEU A 234 2.78 -18.35 2.64
C LEU A 234 2.31 -18.83 4.01
N PHE A 235 2.00 -20.12 4.17
CA PHE A 235 1.50 -20.64 5.44
C PHE A 235 2.60 -20.64 6.50
N ARG A 236 2.29 -20.07 7.66
CA ARG A 236 3.26 -19.89 8.76
C ARG A 236 3.07 -20.92 9.86
N HIS A 237 1.85 -21.43 10.00
CA HIS A 237 1.50 -22.35 11.07
C HIS A 237 1.10 -23.72 10.55
N LYS A 238 1.41 -24.76 11.34
CA LYS A 238 1.11 -26.15 11.00
C LYS A 238 -0.38 -26.37 10.70
N HIS A 239 -1.27 -25.77 11.48
CA HIS A 239 -2.71 -25.87 11.25
C HIS A 239 -3.18 -25.15 9.97
N GLU A 240 -2.45 -24.16 9.46
CA GLU A 240 -2.75 -23.53 8.15
C GLU A 240 -2.40 -24.48 7.01
N MET A 241 -1.30 -25.23 7.15
CA MET A 241 -0.91 -26.27 6.19
C MET A 241 -1.90 -27.44 6.18
N GLU A 242 -2.39 -27.86 7.35
CA GLU A 242 -3.36 -28.95 7.50
C GLU A 242 -4.77 -28.55 7.04
N SER A 243 -5.24 -27.35 7.43
CA SER A 243 -6.60 -26.88 7.09
C SER A 243 -6.69 -26.22 5.72
N GLY A 244 -5.56 -25.77 5.16
CA GLY A 244 -5.50 -24.96 3.95
C GLY A 244 -6.09 -23.55 4.11
N ARG A 245 -6.24 -23.05 5.34
CA ARG A 245 -6.88 -21.77 5.66
C ARG A 245 -5.94 -20.85 6.45
N THR A 246 -5.87 -19.60 6.04
CA THR A 246 -5.17 -18.53 6.76
C THR A 246 -5.90 -18.18 8.05
N SER A 247 -5.17 -18.14 9.16
CA SER A 247 -5.69 -17.95 10.51
C SER A 247 -5.14 -16.70 11.22
N SER A 248 -4.03 -16.18 10.72
CA SER A 248 -3.27 -15.06 11.28
C SER A 248 -3.11 -13.94 10.26
N VAL A 249 -2.73 -12.73 10.71
CA VAL A 249 -2.38 -11.64 9.80
C VAL A 249 -1.00 -11.91 9.21
N GLY A 250 -0.96 -12.09 7.90
CA GLY A 250 0.27 -12.26 7.11
C GLY A 250 0.79 -10.91 6.62
N ASN A 251 2.10 -10.81 6.49
CA ASN A 251 2.75 -9.68 5.79
C ASN A 251 3.65 -10.27 4.72
N ASP A 252 3.48 -9.83 3.48
CA ASP A 252 4.29 -10.23 2.33
C ASP A 252 4.63 -9.01 1.49
N ILE A 253 5.76 -9.04 0.77
CA ILE A 253 6.26 -7.87 0.04
C ILE A 253 6.43 -8.14 -1.45
N LEU A 254 6.12 -7.15 -2.27
CA LEU A 254 6.40 -7.10 -3.70
C LEU A 254 7.19 -5.84 -4.03
N GLY A 255 8.43 -6.03 -4.47
CA GLY A 255 9.34 -4.97 -4.83
C GLY A 255 9.32 -4.65 -6.32
N PHE A 256 9.42 -3.36 -6.64
CA PHE A 256 9.58 -2.81 -7.97
C PHE A 256 10.90 -2.03 -8.07
N ASP A 257 11.66 -2.23 -9.13
CA ASP A 257 12.83 -1.41 -9.46
C ASP A 257 12.43 0.00 -9.94
N GLN A 258 13.39 0.82 -10.36
CA GLN A 258 13.09 2.17 -10.84
C GLN A 258 12.22 2.13 -12.11
N GLU A 259 12.46 1.17 -13.01
CA GLU A 259 11.74 1.00 -14.26
C GLU A 259 10.33 0.38 -14.10
N GLY A 260 10.00 -0.11 -12.90
CA GLY A 260 8.70 -0.71 -12.58
C GLY A 260 8.61 -2.21 -12.83
N GLN A 261 9.74 -2.90 -12.96
CA GLN A 261 9.81 -4.36 -13.03
C GLN A 261 9.88 -4.99 -11.64
N VAL A 262 9.34 -6.20 -11.53
CA VAL A 262 9.33 -6.93 -10.26
C VAL A 262 10.72 -7.47 -9.93
N VAL A 263 11.24 -7.15 -8.74
CA VAL A 263 12.58 -7.59 -8.29
C VAL A 263 12.55 -8.89 -7.49
N ASN A 264 11.38 -9.33 -7.05
CA ASN A 264 11.21 -10.56 -6.29
C ASN A 264 11.74 -11.76 -7.09
N LYS A 265 12.86 -12.32 -6.64
CA LYS A 265 13.45 -13.54 -7.19
C LYS A 265 13.66 -14.51 -6.05
N PRO A 266 12.96 -15.65 -6.01
CA PRO A 266 13.20 -16.66 -4.98
C PRO A 266 14.63 -17.20 -5.10
N ASP A 267 15.30 -17.41 -3.96
CA ASP A 267 16.65 -17.96 -3.95
C ASP A 267 16.64 -19.40 -4.50
N SER A 268 17.63 -19.72 -5.33
CA SER A 268 17.71 -21.00 -6.07
C SER A 268 17.80 -22.25 -5.20
N HIS A 269 18.06 -22.10 -3.90
CA HIS A 269 18.35 -23.21 -2.97
C HIS A 269 17.26 -23.47 -1.92
N GLY A 270 16.16 -22.71 -1.88
CA GLY A 270 15.18 -22.88 -0.81
C GLY A 270 13.82 -22.22 -1.01
N GLY A 271 13.59 -21.47 -2.10
CA GLY A 271 12.30 -20.85 -2.37
C GLY A 271 11.87 -19.75 -1.38
N SER A 272 12.64 -19.51 -0.31
CA SER A 272 12.46 -18.43 0.64
C SER A 272 12.87 -17.10 0.02
N LEU A 273 12.06 -16.07 0.22
CA LEU A 273 12.35 -14.71 -0.22
C LEU A 273 13.19 -13.98 0.82
N ASP A 274 14.36 -13.49 0.42
CA ASP A 274 15.16 -12.59 1.25
C ASP A 274 14.64 -11.15 1.11
N TRP A 275 13.90 -10.71 2.12
CA TRP A 275 13.27 -9.39 2.13
C TRP A 275 14.28 -8.26 2.09
N THR A 276 15.48 -8.47 2.63
CA THR A 276 16.54 -7.44 2.64
C THR A 276 17.00 -7.14 1.22
N LYS A 277 17.33 -8.19 0.45
CA LYS A 277 17.72 -8.06 -0.96
C LYS A 277 16.62 -7.46 -1.83
N ILE A 278 15.35 -7.75 -1.52
CA ILE A 278 14.20 -7.18 -2.24
C ILE A 278 14.15 -5.68 -1.95
N CYS A 279 14.18 -5.27 -0.68
CA CYS A 279 14.15 -3.86 -0.29
C CYS A 279 15.32 -3.06 -0.88
N GLU A 280 16.55 -3.58 -0.82
CA GLU A 280 17.75 -2.90 -1.36
C GLU A 280 17.68 -2.66 -2.87
N LYS A 281 17.03 -3.56 -3.62
CA LYS A 281 16.88 -3.45 -5.08
C LYS A 281 15.60 -2.73 -5.51
N SER A 282 14.71 -2.42 -4.57
CA SER A 282 13.41 -1.84 -4.86
C SER A 282 13.45 -0.33 -4.70
N SER A 283 12.98 0.39 -5.72
CA SER A 283 12.61 1.80 -5.55
C SER A 283 11.29 1.94 -4.78
N LYS A 284 10.42 0.95 -4.95
CA LYS A 284 9.08 0.89 -4.36
C LYS A 284 8.73 -0.51 -3.90
N VAL A 285 8.13 -0.62 -2.73
CA VAL A 285 7.69 -1.87 -2.12
C VAL A 285 6.21 -1.80 -1.80
N ILE A 286 5.46 -2.78 -2.30
CA ILE A 286 4.07 -3.01 -1.90
C ILE A 286 4.08 -4.02 -0.77
N THR A 287 3.61 -3.61 0.40
CA THR A 287 3.39 -4.49 1.55
C THR A 287 1.94 -4.99 1.50
N PHE A 288 1.77 -6.29 1.32
CA PHE A 288 0.47 -6.94 1.45
C PHE A 288 0.22 -7.37 2.88
N ILE A 289 -0.97 -7.04 3.38
CA ILE A 289 -1.48 -7.51 4.67
C ILE A 289 -2.51 -8.61 4.36
N ASP A 290 -2.12 -9.88 4.49
CA ASP A 290 -3.00 -11.03 4.25
C ASP A 290 -3.96 -11.19 5.43
N LEU A 291 -5.25 -10.93 5.19
CA LEU A 291 -6.28 -11.02 6.22
C LEU A 291 -7.11 -12.29 6.04
N ALA A 292 -7.45 -12.91 7.17
CA ALA A 292 -8.28 -14.10 7.19
C ALA A 292 -9.66 -13.83 6.57
N GLY A 293 -10.16 -14.77 5.75
CA GLY A 293 -11.45 -14.63 5.06
C GLY A 293 -12.61 -15.39 5.70
N HIS A 294 -12.37 -16.12 6.78
CA HIS A 294 -13.41 -16.87 7.48
C HIS A 294 -14.03 -16.01 8.58
N GLU A 295 -15.36 -16.07 8.74
CA GLU A 295 -16.11 -15.26 9.73
C GLU A 295 -15.57 -15.34 11.17
N LYS A 296 -15.13 -16.53 11.60
CA LYS A 296 -14.49 -16.77 12.91
C LYS A 296 -13.28 -15.86 13.17
N TYR A 297 -12.59 -15.41 12.13
CA TYR A 297 -11.40 -14.57 12.24
C TYR A 297 -11.67 -13.09 11.92
N LEU A 298 -12.94 -12.66 11.86
CA LEU A 298 -13.30 -11.27 11.59
C LEU A 298 -12.62 -10.28 12.55
N LYS A 299 -12.51 -10.64 13.85
CA LYS A 299 -11.79 -9.81 14.84
C LYS A 299 -10.34 -9.56 14.43
N THR A 300 -9.68 -10.59 13.90
CA THR A 300 -8.31 -10.51 13.39
C THR A 300 -8.23 -9.63 12.15
N THR A 301 -9.21 -9.73 11.24
CA THR A 301 -9.32 -8.83 10.08
C THR A 301 -9.47 -7.37 10.50
N VAL A 302 -10.36 -7.08 11.46
CA VAL A 302 -10.56 -5.72 11.98
C VAL A 302 -9.26 -5.19 12.57
N PHE A 303 -8.58 -5.99 13.40
CA PHE A 303 -7.28 -5.62 13.98
C PHE A 303 -6.24 -5.31 12.90
N GLY A 304 -6.12 -6.17 11.87
CA GLY A 304 -5.17 -5.93 10.77
C GLY A 304 -5.49 -4.68 9.94
N MET A 305 -6.78 -4.37 9.74
CA MET A 305 -7.21 -3.15 9.02
C MET A 305 -6.97 -1.87 9.83
N THR A 306 -7.12 -1.91 11.16
CA THR A 306 -6.95 -0.72 12.01
C THR A 306 -5.53 -0.53 12.53
N GLY A 307 -4.81 -1.64 12.76
CA GLY A 307 -3.44 -1.65 13.27
C GLY A 307 -2.45 -1.21 12.20
N HIS A 308 -2.42 -1.95 11.09
CA HIS A 308 -1.44 -1.74 10.03
C HIS A 308 -1.76 -0.59 9.06
N LEU A 309 -2.87 0.12 9.26
CA LEU A 309 -3.27 1.32 8.50
C LEU A 309 -3.00 1.20 6.97
N PRO A 310 -3.70 0.28 6.28
CA PRO A 310 -3.51 0.07 4.85
C PRO A 310 -3.91 1.33 4.04
N ASP A 311 -3.07 1.70 3.06
CA ASP A 311 -3.38 2.77 2.11
C ASP A 311 -4.54 2.37 1.19
N PHE A 312 -4.58 1.09 0.81
CA PHE A 312 -5.57 0.54 -0.11
C PHE A 312 -6.08 -0.83 0.35
N CYS A 313 -7.25 -1.19 -0.13
CA CYS A 313 -7.87 -2.48 0.13
C CYS A 313 -8.13 -3.21 -1.20
N MET A 314 -7.53 -4.39 -1.33
CA MET A 314 -7.75 -5.33 -2.42
C MET A 314 -8.87 -6.30 -2.03
N LEU A 315 -10.07 -6.09 -2.58
CA LEU A 315 -11.21 -6.98 -2.39
C LEU A 315 -11.15 -8.12 -3.40
N MET A 316 -10.95 -9.33 -2.92
CA MET A 316 -10.87 -10.54 -3.75
C MET A 316 -12.20 -11.27 -3.82
N VAL A 317 -12.61 -11.59 -5.05
CA VAL A 317 -13.87 -12.28 -5.35
C VAL A 317 -13.58 -13.44 -6.29
N GLY A 318 -14.01 -14.65 -5.96
CA GLY A 318 -13.95 -15.76 -6.90
C GLY A 318 -15.00 -15.60 -7.99
N SER A 319 -14.62 -15.73 -9.27
CA SER A 319 -15.52 -15.67 -10.42
C SER A 319 -16.71 -16.64 -10.32
N ASN A 320 -16.44 -17.83 -9.81
CA ASN A 320 -17.39 -18.94 -9.68
C ASN A 320 -18.33 -18.82 -8.47
N ALA A 321 -17.83 -18.30 -7.36
CA ALA A 321 -18.61 -18.15 -6.12
C ALA A 321 -19.41 -16.83 -6.12
N GLY A 322 -18.88 -15.78 -6.73
CA GLY A 322 -19.47 -14.45 -6.69
C GLY A 322 -19.42 -13.81 -5.31
N ILE A 323 -20.41 -12.95 -5.02
CA ILE A 323 -20.47 -12.18 -3.78
C ILE A 323 -21.17 -13.01 -2.69
N VAL A 324 -20.38 -13.72 -1.90
CA VAL A 324 -20.87 -14.63 -0.86
C VAL A 324 -20.14 -14.38 0.47
N GLY A 325 -20.84 -14.70 1.56
CA GLY A 325 -20.30 -14.66 2.92
C GLY A 325 -19.69 -13.30 3.23
N MET A 326 -18.47 -13.33 3.76
CA MET A 326 -17.72 -12.20 4.30
C MET A 326 -17.38 -11.07 3.32
N THR A 327 -17.71 -11.22 2.03
CA THR A 327 -17.37 -10.21 1.01
C THR A 327 -18.01 -8.85 1.31
N LYS A 328 -19.26 -8.83 1.78
CA LYS A 328 -19.98 -7.59 2.08
C LYS A 328 -19.48 -6.94 3.36
N GLU A 329 -19.13 -7.76 4.34
CA GLU A 329 -18.60 -7.36 5.64
C GLU A 329 -17.22 -6.74 5.45
N HIS A 330 -16.33 -7.38 4.69
CA HIS A 330 -15.01 -6.84 4.37
C HIS A 330 -15.09 -5.54 3.56
N LEU A 331 -16.00 -5.46 2.59
CA LEU A 331 -16.24 -4.21 1.87
C LEU A 331 -16.78 -3.12 2.80
N GLY A 332 -17.72 -3.47 3.69
CA GLY A 332 -18.27 -2.57 4.68
C GLY A 332 -17.21 -2.02 5.64
N LEU A 333 -16.28 -2.86 6.09
CA LEU A 333 -15.13 -2.45 6.91
C LEU A 333 -14.22 -1.47 6.16
N ALA A 334 -13.87 -1.77 4.91
CA ALA A 334 -13.02 -0.88 4.12
C ALA A 334 -13.67 0.49 3.89
N LEU A 335 -14.99 0.51 3.64
CA LEU A 335 -15.76 1.75 3.50
C LEU A 335 -15.87 2.52 4.83
N ALA A 336 -16.08 1.82 5.95
CA ALA A 336 -16.16 2.44 7.27
C ALA A 336 -14.83 3.09 7.70
N LEU A 337 -13.72 2.49 7.29
CA LEU A 337 -12.36 3.00 7.54
C LEU A 337 -11.91 4.02 6.47
N ASN A 338 -12.77 4.39 5.51
CA ASN A 338 -12.45 5.26 4.38
C ASN A 338 -11.22 4.81 3.56
N VAL A 339 -10.97 3.50 3.49
CA VAL A 339 -9.88 2.92 2.70
C VAL A 339 -10.38 2.70 1.26
N PRO A 340 -9.72 3.22 0.22
CA PRO A 340 -10.13 2.99 -1.16
C PRO A 340 -9.98 1.51 -1.54
N VAL A 341 -10.96 1.04 -2.31
CA VAL A 341 -11.08 -0.38 -2.65
C VAL A 341 -10.95 -0.57 -4.14
N PHE A 342 -10.11 -1.52 -4.54
CA PHE A 342 -10.13 -2.10 -5.87
C PHE A 342 -10.46 -3.59 -5.79
N VAL A 343 -11.12 -4.11 -6.81
CA VAL A 343 -11.62 -5.49 -6.82
C VAL A 343 -10.77 -6.34 -7.75
N VAL A 344 -10.44 -7.54 -7.31
CA VAL A 344 -9.77 -8.55 -8.11
C VAL A 344 -10.66 -9.79 -8.18
N VAL A 345 -11.18 -10.06 -9.37
CA VAL A 345 -11.97 -11.24 -9.69
C VAL A 345 -11.02 -12.34 -10.14
N THR A 346 -10.90 -13.41 -9.37
CA THR A 346 -9.97 -14.52 -9.62
C THR A 346 -10.66 -15.72 -10.28
N LYS A 347 -9.87 -16.73 -10.67
CA LYS A 347 -10.35 -18.02 -11.20
C LYS A 347 -11.15 -17.90 -12.49
N ILE A 348 -10.83 -16.91 -13.33
CA ILE A 348 -11.54 -16.72 -14.61
C ILE A 348 -11.32 -17.90 -15.58
N ASP A 349 -10.25 -18.67 -15.40
CA ASP A 349 -9.92 -19.87 -16.15
C ASP A 349 -10.90 -21.03 -15.94
N MET A 350 -11.51 -21.13 -14.75
CA MET A 350 -12.43 -22.23 -14.41
C MET A 350 -13.90 -21.86 -14.62
N CYS A 351 -14.22 -20.57 -14.75
CA CYS A 351 -15.59 -20.09 -14.71
C CYS A 351 -16.19 -19.95 -16.13
N PRO A 352 -17.36 -20.55 -16.39
CA PRO A 352 -18.12 -20.28 -17.60
C PRO A 352 -18.41 -18.79 -17.79
N THR A 353 -18.28 -18.31 -19.03
CA THR A 353 -18.38 -16.87 -19.36
C THR A 353 -19.72 -16.24 -18.97
N ASN A 354 -20.82 -16.99 -19.03
CA ASN A 354 -22.14 -16.54 -18.58
C ASN A 354 -22.17 -16.26 -17.07
N ILE A 355 -21.60 -17.14 -16.25
CA ILE A 355 -21.53 -16.98 -14.79
C ILE A 355 -20.62 -15.81 -14.44
N LEU A 356 -19.46 -15.70 -15.09
CA LEU A 356 -18.54 -14.57 -14.89
C LEU A 356 -19.23 -13.23 -15.17
N GLN A 357 -19.98 -13.11 -16.27
CA GLN A 357 -20.73 -11.91 -16.60
C GLN A 357 -21.82 -11.58 -15.57
N GLU A 358 -22.51 -12.58 -15.04
CA GLU A 358 -23.49 -12.40 -13.96
C GLU A 358 -22.84 -11.90 -12.68
N THR A 359 -21.71 -12.50 -12.28
CA THR A 359 -20.89 -12.08 -11.13
C THR A 359 -20.44 -10.63 -11.28
N LEU A 360 -19.94 -10.24 -12.45
CA LEU A 360 -19.53 -8.86 -12.72
C LEU A 360 -20.71 -7.88 -12.65
N LYS A 361 -21.87 -8.24 -13.21
CA LYS A 361 -23.10 -7.43 -13.12
C LYS A 361 -23.56 -7.28 -11.67
N LEU A 362 -23.44 -8.32 -10.84
CA LEU A 362 -23.78 -8.25 -9.42
C LEU A 362 -22.79 -7.35 -8.66
N LEU A 363 -21.50 -7.48 -8.93
CA LEU A 363 -20.44 -6.67 -8.33
C LEU A 363 -20.61 -5.19 -8.67
N GLN A 364 -20.87 -4.87 -9.93
CA GLN A 364 -21.15 -3.50 -10.35
C GLN A 364 -22.39 -2.92 -9.67
N ARG A 365 -23.45 -3.71 -9.50
CA ARG A 365 -24.66 -3.29 -8.76
C ARG A 365 -24.37 -3.04 -7.29
N LEU A 366 -23.57 -3.90 -6.65
CA LEU A 366 -23.17 -3.75 -5.25
C LEU A 366 -22.33 -2.46 -5.05
N LEU A 367 -21.34 -2.24 -5.90
CA LEU A 367 -20.46 -1.05 -5.82
C LEU A 367 -21.23 0.26 -6.07
N LYS A 368 -22.21 0.25 -6.98
CA LYS A 368 -23.08 1.40 -7.27
C LYS A 368 -24.19 1.61 -6.22
N SER A 369 -24.41 0.65 -5.32
CA SER A 369 -25.46 0.72 -4.32
C SER A 369 -25.30 1.97 -3.43
N PRO A 370 -26.39 2.49 -2.84
CA PRO A 370 -26.34 3.72 -2.03
C PRO A 370 -25.43 3.63 -0.80
N GLY A 371 -25.09 2.41 -0.35
CA GLY A 371 -24.14 2.17 0.73
C GLY A 371 -22.67 2.26 0.32
N CYS A 372 -22.33 1.98 -0.94
CA CYS A 372 -20.95 2.00 -1.44
C CYS A 372 -20.62 3.27 -2.24
N ARG A 373 -21.55 3.74 -3.08
CA ARG A 373 -21.43 4.93 -3.95
C ARG A 373 -20.14 4.97 -4.77
N LYS A 374 -19.64 3.81 -5.20
CA LYS A 374 -18.45 3.68 -6.03
C LYS A 374 -18.81 3.63 -7.51
N ILE A 375 -17.87 4.06 -8.35
CA ILE A 375 -17.93 4.01 -9.81
C ILE A 375 -17.04 2.83 -10.26
N PRO A 376 -17.62 1.66 -10.58
CA PRO A 376 -16.84 0.52 -11.03
C PRO A 376 -16.27 0.76 -12.43
N VAL A 377 -14.97 0.51 -12.60
CA VAL A 377 -14.26 0.58 -13.87
C VAL A 377 -13.63 -0.77 -14.15
N LEU A 378 -14.02 -1.41 -15.25
CA LEU A 378 -13.43 -2.70 -15.65
C LEU A 378 -12.12 -2.43 -16.38
N VAL A 379 -11.02 -2.97 -15.86
CA VAL A 379 -9.69 -2.79 -16.45
C VAL A 379 -9.43 -3.92 -17.44
N GLN A 380 -9.22 -3.58 -18.71
CA GLN A 380 -8.99 -4.56 -19.78
C GLN A 380 -7.64 -4.39 -20.48
N ASN A 381 -7.07 -3.18 -20.43
CA ASN A 381 -5.84 -2.84 -21.12
C ASN A 381 -4.95 -1.93 -20.25
N LYS A 382 -3.74 -1.64 -20.74
CA LYS A 382 -2.77 -0.77 -20.04
C LYS A 382 -3.25 0.68 -19.92
N ASP A 383 -4.05 1.16 -20.87
CA ASP A 383 -4.59 2.51 -20.84
C ASP A 383 -5.59 2.70 -19.70
N ASP A 384 -6.46 1.71 -19.49
CA ASP A 384 -7.40 1.67 -18.38
C ASP A 384 -6.64 1.68 -17.05
N VAL A 385 -5.53 0.94 -16.94
CA VAL A 385 -4.68 0.91 -15.73
C VAL A 385 -4.17 2.31 -15.40
N ILE A 386 -3.61 3.03 -16.39
CA ILE A 386 -3.02 4.36 -16.17
C ILE A 386 -4.08 5.38 -15.77
N VAL A 387 -5.21 5.41 -16.50
CA VAL A 387 -6.34 6.29 -16.19
C VAL A 387 -6.92 5.99 -14.81
N THR A 388 -7.00 4.71 -14.48
CA THR A 388 -7.57 4.26 -13.22
C THR A 388 -6.64 4.59 -12.05
N ALA A 389 -5.34 4.33 -12.18
CA ALA A 389 -4.34 4.68 -11.17
C ALA A 389 -4.28 6.20 -10.91
N SER A 390 -4.27 7.02 -11.97
CA SER A 390 -4.21 8.48 -11.83
C SER A 390 -5.44 9.08 -11.12
N ASN A 391 -6.60 8.45 -11.28
CA ASN A 391 -7.86 8.91 -10.70
C ASN A 391 -8.27 8.16 -9.44
N PHE A 392 -7.50 7.16 -9.00
CA PHE A 392 -7.88 6.32 -7.87
C PHE A 392 -7.92 7.11 -6.55
N SER A 393 -7.10 8.17 -6.45
CA SER A 393 -7.11 9.12 -5.33
C SER A 393 -8.45 9.81 -5.13
N SER A 394 -9.35 9.83 -6.13
CA SER A 394 -10.69 10.43 -6.03
C SER A 394 -11.68 9.65 -5.14
N GLU A 395 -11.25 8.54 -4.53
CA GLU A 395 -11.97 7.62 -3.63
C GLU A 395 -13.24 6.96 -4.19
N ARG A 396 -13.90 7.56 -5.19
CA ARG A 396 -15.14 7.07 -5.78
C ARG A 396 -14.89 6.00 -6.83
N MET A 397 -13.77 6.07 -7.55
CA MET A 397 -13.43 5.08 -8.56
C MET A 397 -13.10 3.74 -7.91
N CYS A 398 -13.62 2.64 -8.47
CA CYS A 398 -13.34 1.29 -8.01
C CYS A 398 -12.90 0.44 -9.21
N PRO A 399 -11.57 0.25 -9.40
CA PRO A 399 -11.02 -0.62 -10.43
C PRO A 399 -11.47 -2.06 -10.24
N ILE A 400 -11.76 -2.77 -11.32
CA ILE A 400 -12.06 -4.21 -11.30
C ILE A 400 -11.10 -4.92 -12.26
N PHE A 401 -10.26 -5.79 -11.71
CA PHE A 401 -9.35 -6.65 -12.46
C PHE A 401 -9.93 -8.05 -12.56
N GLN A 402 -9.77 -8.69 -13.71
CA GLN A 402 -10.11 -10.09 -13.93
C GLN A 402 -8.83 -10.87 -14.13
N ILE A 403 -8.49 -11.82 -13.27
CA ILE A 403 -7.22 -12.52 -13.32
C ILE A 403 -7.36 -14.04 -13.18
N SER A 404 -6.35 -14.75 -13.66
CA SER A 404 -6.14 -16.16 -13.32
C SER A 404 -4.76 -16.37 -12.72
N ASN A 405 -4.73 -17.00 -11.55
CA ASN A 405 -3.50 -17.42 -10.89
C ASN A 405 -2.85 -18.63 -11.59
N VAL A 406 -3.61 -19.37 -12.42
CA VAL A 406 -3.16 -20.59 -13.09
C VAL A 406 -2.62 -20.29 -14.48
N THR A 407 -3.34 -19.49 -15.27
CA THR A 407 -2.92 -19.15 -16.64
C THR A 407 -2.05 -17.90 -16.68
N GLY A 408 -2.05 -17.08 -15.62
CA GLY A 408 -1.35 -15.79 -15.58
C GLY A 408 -2.09 -14.66 -16.31
N GLU A 409 -3.31 -14.91 -16.79
CA GLU A 409 -4.10 -13.93 -17.53
C GLU A 409 -4.31 -12.63 -16.71
N ASN A 410 -4.03 -11.49 -17.33
CA ASN A 410 -4.13 -10.12 -16.79
C ASN A 410 -3.32 -9.84 -15.51
N MET A 411 -2.41 -10.75 -15.10
CA MET A 411 -1.54 -10.52 -13.95
C MET A 411 -0.62 -9.30 -14.14
N ASP A 412 -0.18 -9.05 -15.38
CA ASP A 412 0.67 -7.90 -15.69
C ASP A 412 -0.07 -6.57 -15.54
N LEU A 413 -1.38 -6.53 -15.82
CA LEU A 413 -2.21 -5.34 -15.60
C LEU A 413 -2.33 -5.03 -14.11
N LEU A 414 -2.50 -6.07 -13.27
CA LEU A 414 -2.54 -5.90 -11.81
C LEU A 414 -1.19 -5.44 -11.27
N LYS A 415 -0.07 -6.04 -11.72
CA LYS A 415 1.28 -5.61 -11.32
C LYS A 415 1.55 -4.16 -11.72
N MET A 416 1.20 -3.78 -12.94
CA MET A 416 1.32 -2.41 -13.42
C MET A 416 0.48 -1.44 -12.57
N PHE A 417 -0.76 -1.81 -12.25
CA PHE A 417 -1.61 -1.00 -11.38
C PHE A 417 -0.99 -0.82 -9.99
N LEU A 418 -0.53 -1.90 -9.36
CA LEU A 418 0.14 -1.86 -8.06
C LEU A 418 1.41 -0.99 -8.08
N ASN A 419 2.20 -1.04 -9.16
CA ASN A 419 3.36 -0.17 -9.33
C ASN A 419 2.99 1.32 -9.42
N LEU A 420 1.81 1.66 -9.95
CA LEU A 420 1.33 3.05 -10.10
C LEU A 420 0.57 3.58 -8.88
N LEU A 421 0.27 2.76 -7.87
CA LEU A 421 -0.43 3.21 -6.66
C LEU A 421 0.47 4.11 -5.82
N SER A 422 0.15 5.40 -5.64
CA SER A 422 0.86 6.27 -4.69
C SER A 422 0.34 6.09 -3.27
N SER A 423 1.19 6.23 -2.25
CA SER A 423 0.70 6.29 -0.86
C SER A 423 -0.23 7.49 -0.68
N ARG A 424 -1.19 7.37 0.25
CA ARG A 424 -2.25 8.37 0.46
C ARG A 424 -1.94 9.37 1.55
N THR A 425 -1.01 9.04 2.42
CA THR A 425 -0.91 9.76 3.67
C THR A 425 0.24 10.74 3.58
N SER A 426 -0.09 12.03 3.62
CA SER A 426 0.90 13.07 3.82
C SER A 426 1.24 13.14 5.30
N TYR A 427 2.53 13.22 5.59
CA TYR A 427 3.04 13.30 6.94
C TYR A 427 3.83 14.59 7.10
N SER A 428 3.62 15.27 8.21
CA SER A 428 4.50 16.35 8.61
C SER A 428 5.65 15.78 9.43
N ASP A 429 6.87 15.90 8.91
CA ASP A 429 8.08 15.56 9.64
C ASP A 429 8.35 16.56 10.79
N GLU A 430 7.71 17.73 10.77
CA GLU A 430 7.85 18.75 11.82
C GLU A 430 6.95 18.50 13.04
N GLU A 431 5.97 17.59 12.93
CA GLU A 431 5.13 17.24 14.06
C GLU A 431 5.88 16.37 15.10
N PRO A 432 5.47 16.41 16.38
CA PRO A 432 6.00 15.49 17.39
C PRO A 432 5.82 14.04 16.97
N ALA A 433 6.88 13.25 17.12
CA ALA A 433 6.86 11.85 16.75
C ALA A 433 5.79 11.07 17.51
N GLU A 434 4.95 10.34 16.77
CA GLU A 434 3.96 9.41 17.31
C GLU A 434 4.09 8.06 16.62
N PHE A 435 4.20 7.00 17.42
CA PHE A 435 4.30 5.64 16.93
C PHE A 435 3.23 4.76 17.56
N GLN A 436 2.43 4.13 16.70
CA GLN A 436 1.41 3.17 17.10
C GLN A 436 2.03 1.77 17.13
N ILE A 437 1.94 1.10 18.28
CA ILE A 437 2.43 -0.27 18.43
C ILE A 437 1.33 -1.27 18.04
N ASP A 438 1.64 -2.10 17.06
CA ASP A 438 0.78 -3.21 16.60
C ASP A 438 1.15 -4.50 17.33
N ASP A 439 2.45 -4.82 17.36
CA ASP A 439 2.97 -6.08 17.87
C ASP A 439 4.14 -5.88 18.84
N THR A 440 4.30 -6.80 19.77
CA THR A 440 5.44 -6.83 20.72
C THR A 440 6.07 -8.21 20.72
N TYR A 441 7.40 -8.24 20.64
CA TYR A 441 8.22 -9.43 20.60
C TYR A 441 9.28 -9.40 21.69
N SER A 442 9.67 -10.58 22.16
CA SER A 442 10.82 -10.77 23.04
C SER A 442 11.89 -11.54 22.25
N VAL A 443 12.97 -10.86 21.89
CA VAL A 443 14.02 -11.42 21.02
C VAL A 443 15.27 -11.72 21.86
N PRO A 444 15.76 -12.97 21.90
CA PRO A 444 16.97 -13.33 22.63
C PRO A 444 18.17 -12.45 22.23
N GLY A 445 18.91 -11.95 23.22
CA GLY A 445 20.08 -11.07 23.03
C GLY A 445 19.77 -9.60 22.71
N VAL A 446 18.55 -9.31 22.22
CA VAL A 446 18.14 -7.96 21.79
C VAL A 446 17.27 -7.30 22.84
N GLY A 447 16.35 -8.06 23.43
CA GLY A 447 15.39 -7.61 24.44
C GLY A 447 13.98 -7.44 23.86
N THR A 448 13.25 -6.47 24.38
CA THR A 448 11.88 -6.15 23.91
C THR A 448 11.96 -5.41 22.58
N VAL A 449 11.27 -5.94 21.58
CA VAL A 449 11.12 -5.32 20.26
C VAL A 449 9.64 -5.02 20.05
N VAL A 450 9.32 -3.79 19.66
CA VAL A 450 7.95 -3.39 19.28
C VAL A 450 7.91 -3.15 17.78
N SER A 451 6.79 -3.50 17.14
CA SER A 451 6.56 -3.26 15.71
C SER A 451 5.25 -2.52 15.53
N GLY A 452 5.20 -1.69 14.50
CA GLY A 452 4.05 -0.85 14.25
C GLY A 452 4.31 0.21 13.19
N THR A 453 3.51 1.27 13.24
CA THR A 453 3.49 2.33 12.24
C THR A 453 3.77 3.68 12.88
N THR A 454 4.70 4.44 12.31
CA THR A 454 4.92 5.84 12.67
C THR A 454 3.78 6.66 12.09
N LEU A 455 2.97 7.30 12.92
CA LEU A 455 1.82 8.08 12.47
C LEU A 455 2.21 9.48 12.01
N ARG A 456 3.24 10.07 12.62
CA ARG A 456 3.74 11.43 12.32
C ARG A 456 5.11 11.66 12.95
N GLY A 457 5.78 12.72 12.50
CA GLY A 457 7.10 13.12 12.94
C GLY A 457 8.21 12.18 12.49
N LEU A 458 9.41 12.47 12.97
CA LEU A 458 10.64 11.74 12.66
C LEU A 458 11.18 11.07 13.92
N ILE A 459 11.44 9.77 13.85
CA ILE A 459 12.07 8.99 14.95
C ILE A 459 13.45 8.57 14.50
N ARG A 460 14.48 8.92 15.28
CA ARG A 460 15.88 8.57 15.02
C ARG A 460 16.42 7.60 16.06
N LEU A 461 17.51 6.93 15.68
CA LEU A 461 18.24 6.05 16.57
C LEU A 461 18.75 6.85 17.79
N ASN A 462 18.56 6.28 18.99
CA ASN A 462 18.83 6.88 20.31
C ASN A 462 17.84 7.96 20.77
N ASP A 463 16.76 8.23 20.03
CA ASP A 463 15.70 9.10 20.54
C ASP A 463 15.03 8.48 21.79
N VAL A 464 14.59 9.35 22.70
CA VAL A 464 13.82 8.96 23.88
C VAL A 464 12.35 9.26 23.62
N LEU A 465 11.54 8.22 23.64
CA LEU A 465 10.10 8.30 23.46
C LEU A 465 9.38 7.93 24.77
N LEU A 466 8.15 8.38 24.91
CA LEU A 466 7.27 8.09 26.05
C LEU A 466 6.36 6.91 25.71
N LEU A 467 6.60 5.74 26.29
CA LEU A 467 5.79 4.54 26.12
C LEU A 467 4.59 4.55 27.07
N GLY A 468 3.38 4.46 26.53
CA GLY A 468 2.16 4.36 27.34
C GLY A 468 0.88 4.41 26.50
N PRO A 469 -0.29 4.66 27.11
CA PRO A 469 -0.50 4.69 28.55
C PRO A 469 -0.39 3.28 29.16
N ASP A 470 0.17 3.19 30.36
CA ASP A 470 0.02 2.02 31.22
C ASP A 470 -1.43 1.91 31.75
N PRO A 471 -1.82 0.83 32.47
CA PRO A 471 -3.18 0.72 33.05
C PRO A 471 -3.56 1.85 34.01
N LEU A 472 -2.60 2.66 34.48
CA LEU A 472 -2.79 3.82 35.36
C LEU A 472 -2.78 5.15 34.58
N GLY A 473 -2.59 5.13 33.26
CA GLY A 473 -2.53 6.32 32.41
C GLY A 473 -1.15 6.97 32.33
N ASN A 474 -0.11 6.39 32.94
CA ASN A 474 1.24 6.96 32.93
C ASN A 474 2.02 6.57 31.67
N PHE A 475 3.01 7.40 31.36
CA PHE A 475 3.96 7.15 30.28
C PHE A 475 5.38 7.02 30.83
N ILE A 476 6.15 6.10 30.26
CA ILE A 476 7.50 5.77 30.71
C ILE A 476 8.49 6.17 29.61
N PRO A 477 9.53 6.98 29.90
CA PRO A 477 10.55 7.30 28.92
C PRO A 477 11.38 6.06 28.58
N ILE A 478 11.60 5.82 27.29
CA ILE A 478 12.34 4.68 26.77
C ILE A 478 13.17 5.08 25.56
N ALA A 479 14.42 4.60 25.50
CA ALA A 479 15.33 4.92 24.40
C ALA A 479 15.24 3.89 23.28
N VAL A 480 15.26 4.37 22.04
CA VAL A 480 15.30 3.53 20.83
C VAL A 480 16.73 3.03 20.59
N LYS A 481 16.97 1.73 20.77
CA LYS A 481 18.30 1.11 20.63
C LYS A 481 18.67 0.85 19.17
N SER A 482 17.72 0.36 18.39
CA SER A 482 17.92 0.06 16.96
C SER A 482 16.59 0.09 16.23
N ILE A 483 16.64 0.43 14.95
CA ILE A 483 15.48 0.57 14.09
C ILE A 483 15.64 -0.32 12.87
N HIS A 484 14.59 -1.06 12.53
CA HIS A 484 14.54 -1.86 11.31
C HIS A 484 13.25 -1.62 10.54
N ARG A 485 13.34 -1.47 9.21
CA ARG A 485 12.20 -1.45 8.29
C ARG A 485 12.26 -2.71 7.42
N LYS A 486 11.25 -3.57 7.52
CA LYS A 486 11.19 -4.85 6.77
C LYS A 486 12.49 -5.66 6.84
N ARG A 487 13.08 -5.76 8.05
CA ARG A 487 14.37 -6.43 8.34
C ARG A 487 15.63 -5.68 7.90
N MET A 488 15.51 -4.60 7.15
CA MET A 488 16.63 -3.71 6.80
C MET A 488 16.92 -2.72 7.94
N PRO A 489 18.15 -2.61 8.43
CA PRO A 489 18.51 -1.64 9.47
C PRO A 489 18.48 -0.21 8.91
N VAL A 490 17.85 0.71 9.62
CA VAL A 490 17.76 2.13 9.23
C VAL A 490 18.13 3.04 10.39
N LYS A 491 18.50 4.29 10.08
CA LYS A 491 18.88 5.30 11.08
C LYS A 491 17.71 6.13 11.58
N GLU A 492 16.68 6.28 10.75
CA GLU A 492 15.50 7.07 11.03
C GLU A 492 14.26 6.49 10.35
N VAL A 493 13.09 6.83 10.88
CA VAL A 493 11.78 6.45 10.35
C VAL A 493 10.89 7.69 10.35
N ARG A 494 10.25 7.94 9.21
CA ARG A 494 9.33 9.06 8.98
C ARG A 494 7.89 8.65 9.19
N GLY A 495 7.00 9.64 9.27
CA GLY A 495 5.56 9.40 9.24
C GLY A 495 5.17 8.48 8.09
N GLY A 496 4.28 7.54 8.40
CA GLY A 496 3.74 6.52 7.52
C GLY A 496 4.52 5.25 7.36
N GLN A 497 5.79 5.27 7.69
CA GLN A 497 6.63 4.11 7.52
C GLN A 497 6.37 3.08 8.61
N THR A 498 6.37 1.80 8.23
CA THR A 498 6.33 0.70 9.19
C THR A 498 7.73 0.37 9.68
N ALA A 499 7.89 0.17 10.98
CA ALA A 499 9.19 -0.10 11.59
C ALA A 499 9.08 -1.00 12.81
N SER A 500 10.21 -1.63 13.15
CA SER A 500 10.40 -2.32 14.41
C SER A 500 11.52 -1.66 15.21
N PHE A 501 11.24 -1.36 16.48
CA PHE A 501 12.18 -0.75 17.40
C PHE A 501 12.59 -1.74 18.47
N ALA A 502 13.91 -1.92 18.65
CA ALA A 502 14.42 -2.55 19.86
C ALA A 502 14.51 -1.49 20.96
N LEU A 503 13.92 -1.80 22.12
CA LEU A 503 13.80 -0.85 23.21
C LEU A 503 14.89 -1.11 24.26
N LYS A 504 15.55 -0.03 24.71
CA LYS A 504 16.53 -0.10 25.80
C LYS A 504 15.79 0.15 27.11
N LYS A 505 15.55 -0.92 27.87
CA LYS A 505 15.08 -0.82 29.25
C LYS A 505 16.19 -0.37 30.19
#